data_AF-A0A5J6P645-F1
#
_entry.id   AF-A0A5J6P645-F1
#
_cell.length_a   1.000
_cell.length_b   1.000
_cell.length_c   1.000
_cell.angle_alpha   90.00
_cell.angle_beta   90.00
_cell.angle_gamma   90.00
#
_symmetry.space_group_name_H-M   'P 1'
#
loop_
_entity.id
_entity.type
_entity.pdbx_description
1 polymer ?
#
loop_
_entity_poly.entity_id
_entity_poly.type
_entity_poly.pdbx_seq_one_letter_code
_entity_poly.pdbx_strand_id
1 'polypeptide(L)'
;MQIRRKLVLLALLCSSTAVQAEQRENQVRTDRYTLVTAEARADQKSPLKSIVNLSLGKDVSMVGDALREVLKGSGYRWQSPDGQDQLLNTLPLPSVIRELGPVTLNDALQTIAGEAWQLRSDTLHRVIWFDVKETQHSLSLQE
;
A
#
# COMPACT_ATOMS: atom_id res chain seq x y z
N MET A 1 35.02 -43.69 61.00
CA MET A 1 35.77 -42.41 60.92
C MET A 1 35.67 -41.92 59.47
N GLN A 2 34.59 -41.21 59.17
CA GLN A 2 34.56 -39.73 59.03
C GLN A 2 35.21 -39.28 57.72
N ILE A 3 34.40 -39.21 56.67
CA ILE A 3 33.92 -37.91 56.16
C ILE A 3 35.11 -37.07 55.69
N ARG A 4 35.57 -37.33 54.46
CA ARG A 4 36.38 -36.36 53.73
C ARG A 4 35.88 -36.27 52.30
N ARG A 5 35.16 -35.16 52.07
CA ARG A 5 35.15 -34.39 50.83
C ARG A 5 34.28 -34.92 49.68
N LYS A 6 33.02 -35.24 49.98
CA LYS A 6 31.90 -34.98 49.03
C LYS A 6 31.45 -33.50 49.14
N LEU A 7 32.39 -32.56 49.07
CA LEU A 7 32.12 -31.14 49.36
C LEU A 7 32.76 -30.20 48.34
N VAL A 8 32.63 -30.53 47.05
CA VAL A 8 32.83 -29.58 45.93
C VAL A 8 31.75 -29.82 44.87
N LEU A 9 30.50 -29.99 45.30
CA LEU A 9 29.34 -30.18 44.41
C LEU A 9 28.31 -29.05 44.52
N LEU A 10 28.71 -27.88 45.01
CA LEU A 10 27.79 -26.77 45.25
C LEU A 10 28.42 -25.41 44.93
N ALA A 11 28.82 -25.18 43.68
CA ALA A 11 29.11 -23.83 43.19
C ALA A 11 29.30 -23.77 41.67
N LEU A 12 28.35 -24.23 40.84
CA LEU A 12 28.33 -23.89 39.40
C LEU A 12 27.02 -24.27 38.68
N LEU A 13 25.89 -24.05 39.34
CA LEU A 13 24.56 -24.15 38.73
C LEU A 13 23.71 -22.92 39.10
N CYS A 14 24.30 -21.73 39.00
CA CYS A 14 23.52 -20.57 38.59
C CYS A 14 23.77 -20.39 37.09
N SER A 15 23.27 -21.34 36.32
CA SER A 15 22.89 -21.08 34.95
C SER A 15 21.92 -19.91 35.03
N SER A 16 22.41 -18.70 34.77
CA SER A 16 21.56 -17.58 34.45
C SER A 16 20.74 -18.02 33.26
N THR A 17 19.57 -18.60 33.50
CA THR A 17 18.43 -18.30 32.66
C THR A 17 18.14 -16.84 33.00
N ALA A 18 18.93 -15.94 32.38
CA ALA A 18 18.39 -14.65 32.04
C ALA A 18 17.12 -15.03 31.29
N VAL A 19 15.99 -14.89 31.96
CA VAL A 19 14.69 -14.92 31.30
C VAL A 19 14.87 -13.87 30.23
N GLN A 20 15.11 -14.32 28.99
CA GLN A 20 14.96 -13.48 27.82
C GLN A 20 13.50 -13.08 27.88
N ALA A 21 13.23 -11.95 28.53
CA ALA A 21 12.10 -11.14 28.20
C ALA A 21 12.30 -10.84 26.72
N GLU A 22 11.66 -11.64 25.86
CA GLU A 22 11.46 -11.28 24.46
C GLU A 22 11.05 -9.82 24.49
N GLN A 23 11.90 -8.95 23.94
CA GLN A 23 11.57 -7.55 23.74
C GLN A 23 10.37 -7.48 22.80
N ARG A 24 9.16 -7.59 23.35
CA ARG A 24 7.90 -7.31 22.67
C ARG A 24 7.62 -5.82 22.79
N GLU A 25 8.57 -5.00 22.36
CA GLU A 25 8.60 -3.56 22.60
C GLU A 25 7.47 -2.80 21.90
N ASN A 26 6.72 -3.46 21.00
CA ASN A 26 5.67 -2.81 20.23
C ASN A 26 4.39 -3.64 20.04
N GLN A 27 4.07 -4.55 20.97
CA GLN A 27 2.80 -5.30 20.93
C GLN A 27 1.83 -4.77 21.99
N VAL A 28 0.63 -4.40 21.56
CA VAL A 28 -0.47 -3.98 22.43
C VAL A 28 -1.55 -5.04 22.43
N ARG A 29 -1.99 -5.46 23.62
CA ARG A 29 -3.10 -6.40 23.77
C ARG A 29 -4.41 -5.62 23.65
N THR A 30 -5.18 -5.85 22.60
CA THR A 30 -6.48 -5.19 22.35
C THR A 30 -7.66 -5.98 22.90
N ASP A 31 -7.53 -7.31 23.00
CA ASP A 31 -8.50 -8.20 23.64
C ASP A 31 -7.75 -9.33 24.38
N ARG A 32 -8.47 -10.16 25.13
CA ARG A 32 -7.98 -11.37 25.79
C ARG A 32 -7.26 -12.34 24.85
N TYR A 33 -7.47 -12.30 23.55
CA TYR A 33 -6.79 -13.19 22.60
C TYR A 33 -6.12 -12.47 21.44
N THR A 34 -6.08 -11.13 21.46
CA THR A 34 -5.58 -10.34 20.33
C THR A 34 -4.43 -9.46 20.78
N LEU A 35 -3.26 -9.71 20.21
CA LEU A 35 -2.11 -8.82 20.23
C LEU A 35 -2.03 -8.15 18.86
N VAL A 36 -1.96 -6.83 18.83
CA VAL A 36 -1.68 -6.06 17.63
C VAL A 36 -0.32 -5.41 17.76
N THR A 37 0.43 -5.35 16.67
CA THR A 37 1.63 -4.51 16.62
C THR A 37 1.17 -3.05 16.58
N ALA A 38 1.69 -2.23 17.50
CA ALA A 38 1.40 -0.79 17.55
C ALA A 38 2.22 -0.05 16.49
N GLU A 39 1.91 -0.29 15.22
CA GLU A 39 2.50 0.38 14.08
C GLU A 39 1.44 0.94 13.15
N ALA A 40 1.82 1.92 12.33
CA ALA A 40 0.94 2.40 11.28
C ALA A 40 0.61 1.26 10.29
N ARG A 41 -0.66 1.18 9.89
CA ARG A 41 -1.14 0.21 8.91
C ARG A 41 -0.47 0.45 7.55
N ALA A 42 -0.40 -0.58 6.71
CA ALA A 42 0.30 -0.49 5.42
C ALA A 42 -0.27 0.59 4.49
N ASP A 43 -1.59 0.78 4.50
CA ASP A 43 -2.28 1.84 3.77
C ASP A 43 -2.06 3.24 4.36
N GLN A 44 -1.84 3.35 5.68
CA GLN A 44 -1.45 4.61 6.32
C GLN A 44 -0.01 4.98 5.95
N LYS A 45 0.88 3.99 5.83
CA LYS A 45 2.26 4.17 5.35
C LYS A 45 2.29 4.47 3.84
N SER A 46 1.36 3.92 3.07
CA SER A 46 1.25 4.11 1.62
C SER A 46 -0.22 4.34 1.22
N PRO A 47 -0.69 5.61 1.21
CA PRO A 47 -2.09 5.94 0.96
C PRO A 47 -2.63 5.45 -0.39
N LEU A 48 -1.78 5.34 -1.42
CA LEU A 48 -2.17 4.77 -2.72
C LEU A 48 -2.55 3.27 -2.64
N LYS A 49 -2.16 2.57 -1.56
CA LYS A 49 -2.55 1.18 -1.30
C LYS A 49 -3.79 1.05 -0.42
N SER A 50 -4.44 2.17 -0.06
CA SER A 50 -5.70 2.14 0.68
C SER A 50 -6.80 1.47 -0.15
N ILE A 51 -7.64 0.69 0.52
CA ILE A 51 -8.82 0.08 -0.11
C ILE A 51 -9.92 1.13 -0.15
N VAL A 52 -10.50 1.34 -1.33
CA VAL A 52 -11.56 2.31 -1.58
C VAL A 52 -12.78 1.64 -2.20
N ASN A 53 -13.95 2.22 -1.93
CA ASN A 53 -15.18 1.98 -2.68
C ASN A 53 -15.59 3.34 -3.27
N LEU A 54 -15.64 3.42 -4.58
CA LEU A 54 -15.89 4.63 -5.34
C LEU A 54 -17.33 4.61 -5.87
N SER A 55 -18.01 5.74 -5.71
CA SER A 55 -19.29 6.05 -6.34
C SER A 55 -19.19 7.45 -6.94
N LEU A 56 -19.06 7.54 -8.27
CA LEU A 56 -18.94 8.80 -9.00
C LEU A 56 -20.32 9.41 -9.29
N GLY A 57 -20.49 10.68 -8.91
CA GLY A 57 -21.70 11.45 -9.18
C GLY A 57 -22.01 11.57 -10.68
N LYS A 58 -23.28 11.78 -11.01
CA LYS A 58 -23.77 11.91 -12.40
C LYS A 58 -23.18 13.12 -13.13
N ASP A 59 -22.77 14.13 -12.38
CA ASP A 59 -22.09 15.34 -12.79
C ASP A 59 -20.64 15.09 -13.24
N VAL A 60 -20.03 13.97 -12.83
CA VAL A 60 -18.71 13.56 -13.31
C VAL A 60 -18.86 12.88 -14.67
N SER A 61 -18.36 13.52 -15.72
CA SER A 61 -18.48 13.05 -17.11
C SER A 61 -17.15 12.84 -17.82
N MET A 62 -16.04 13.43 -17.35
CA MET A 62 -14.72 13.26 -17.95
C MET A 62 -13.81 12.41 -17.07
N VAL A 63 -12.89 11.67 -17.68
CA VAL A 63 -11.89 10.86 -16.98
C VAL A 63 -11.05 11.73 -16.04
N GLY A 64 -10.63 12.91 -16.50
CA GLY A 64 -9.87 13.84 -15.65
C GLY A 64 -10.64 14.32 -14.41
N ASP A 65 -11.96 14.52 -14.51
CA ASP A 65 -12.80 14.88 -13.36
C ASP A 65 -12.89 13.72 -12.37
N ALA A 66 -13.07 12.50 -12.88
CA ALA A 66 -13.10 11.29 -12.05
C ALA A 66 -11.79 11.09 -11.29
N LEU A 67 -10.63 11.28 -11.94
CA LEU A 67 -9.33 11.19 -11.29
C LEU A 67 -9.18 12.21 -10.16
N ARG A 68 -9.61 13.46 -10.38
CA ARG A 68 -9.61 14.50 -9.35
C ARG A 68 -10.53 14.15 -8.19
N GLU A 69 -11.71 13.62 -8.46
CA GLU A 69 -12.68 13.20 -7.45
C GLU A 69 -12.09 12.10 -6.55
N VAL A 70 -11.54 11.06 -7.17
CA VAL A 70 -10.96 9.89 -6.49
C VAL A 70 -9.76 10.25 -5.62
N LEU A 71 -8.98 11.26 -6.03
CA LEU A 71 -7.83 11.72 -5.26
C LEU A 71 -8.20 12.55 -4.02
N LYS A 72 -9.45 13.02 -3.88
CA LYS A 72 -9.87 13.80 -2.71
C LYS A 72 -9.65 13.02 -1.42
N GLY A 73 -9.02 13.66 -0.44
CA GLY A 73 -8.72 13.03 0.85
C GLY A 73 -7.56 12.03 0.86
N SER A 74 -7.01 11.63 -0.30
CA SER A 74 -5.86 10.72 -0.38
C SER A 74 -4.52 11.35 0.01
N GLY A 75 -4.45 12.69 -0.04
CA GLY A 75 -3.20 13.44 0.10
C GLY A 75 -2.31 13.45 -1.15
N TYR A 76 -2.72 12.80 -2.25
CA TYR A 76 -2.08 12.88 -3.56
C TYR A 76 -2.81 13.87 -4.48
N ARG A 77 -2.08 14.43 -5.44
CA ARG A 77 -2.64 15.25 -6.53
C ARG A 77 -2.15 14.75 -7.89
N TRP A 78 -2.97 14.92 -8.91
CA TRP A 78 -2.57 14.62 -10.28
C TRP A 78 -1.82 15.82 -10.86
N GLN A 79 -0.58 15.61 -11.28
CA GLN A 79 0.27 16.64 -11.86
C GLN A 79 1.20 16.02 -12.91
N SER A 80 0.96 16.38 -14.17
CA SER A 80 1.75 15.92 -15.31
C SER A 80 3.12 16.61 -15.38
N PRO A 81 4.25 15.87 -15.40
CA PRO A 81 5.57 16.47 -15.60
C PRO A 81 5.78 17.01 -17.02
N ASP A 82 5.25 16.31 -18.02
CA ASP A 82 5.46 16.58 -19.45
C ASP A 82 4.18 16.95 -20.21
N GLY A 83 3.02 16.83 -19.57
CA GLY A 83 1.72 17.18 -20.13
C GLY A 83 1.06 16.08 -20.96
N GLN A 84 1.68 14.91 -21.15
CA GLN A 84 1.13 13.87 -22.04
C GLN A 84 -0.23 13.36 -21.57
N ASP A 85 -0.36 13.11 -20.28
CA ASP A 85 -1.61 12.64 -19.67
C ASP A 85 -2.72 13.70 -19.61
N GLN A 86 -2.45 14.96 -20.01
CA GLN A 86 -3.51 15.98 -20.10
C GLN A 86 -4.64 15.58 -21.03
N LEU A 87 -4.38 14.67 -22.00
CA LEU A 87 -5.40 14.06 -22.85
C LEU A 87 -6.56 13.45 -22.04
N LEU A 88 -6.30 12.87 -20.86
CA LEU A 88 -7.30 12.30 -19.96
C LEU A 88 -8.37 13.32 -19.53
N ASN A 89 -8.09 14.63 -19.57
CA ASN A 89 -9.10 15.66 -19.29
C ASN A 89 -10.18 15.76 -20.37
N THR A 90 -9.91 15.26 -21.57
CA THR A 90 -10.81 15.35 -22.74
C THR A 90 -11.56 14.05 -23.01
N LEU A 91 -11.18 12.97 -22.34
CA LEU A 91 -11.78 11.65 -22.55
C LEU A 91 -13.06 11.50 -21.72
N PRO A 92 -14.16 10.99 -22.31
CA PRO A 92 -15.40 10.75 -21.59
C PRO A 92 -15.21 9.60 -20.60
N LEU A 93 -15.80 9.73 -19.41
CA LEU A 93 -15.80 8.68 -18.39
C LEU A 93 -16.70 7.51 -18.86
N PRO A 94 -16.18 6.28 -18.98
CA PRO A 94 -16.99 5.12 -19.29
C PRO A 94 -18.07 4.87 -18.22
N SER A 95 -19.31 4.61 -18.64
CA SER A 95 -20.44 4.44 -17.71
C SER A 95 -20.26 3.28 -16.73
N VAL A 96 -19.53 2.24 -17.12
CA VAL A 96 -19.23 1.07 -16.27
C VAL A 96 -18.34 1.41 -15.06
N ILE A 97 -17.58 2.52 -15.11
CA ILE A 97 -16.61 2.90 -14.06
C ILE A 97 -17.26 3.80 -12.98
N ARG A 98 -18.58 4.07 -13.06
CA ARG A 98 -19.25 4.93 -12.07
C ARG A 98 -19.25 4.35 -10.66
N GLU A 99 -19.27 3.03 -10.53
CA GLU A 99 -19.16 2.30 -9.27
C GLU A 99 -17.94 1.38 -9.36
N LEU A 100 -17.03 1.47 -8.39
CA LEU A 100 -15.82 0.65 -8.38
C LEU A 100 -15.39 0.31 -6.96
N GLY A 101 -15.25 -0.97 -6.63
CA GLY A 101 -14.72 -1.40 -5.34
C GLY A 101 -15.19 -2.80 -4.93
N PRO A 102 -14.60 -3.40 -3.88
CA PRO A 102 -13.44 -2.93 -3.13
C PRO A 102 -12.12 -3.15 -3.89
N VAL A 103 -11.35 -2.09 -4.10
CA VAL A 103 -10.05 -2.11 -4.82
C VAL A 103 -9.06 -1.15 -4.18
N THR A 104 -7.77 -1.23 -4.52
CA THR A 104 -6.81 -0.23 -4.04
C THR A 104 -7.00 1.10 -4.77
N LEU A 105 -6.66 2.23 -4.13
CA LEU A 105 -6.69 3.55 -4.75
C LEU A 105 -5.82 3.59 -6.02
N ASN A 106 -4.66 2.94 -6.01
CA ASN A 106 -3.79 2.80 -7.18
C ASN A 106 -4.51 2.09 -8.34
N ASP A 107 -5.14 0.94 -8.07
CA ASP A 107 -5.88 0.18 -9.09
C ASP A 107 -7.10 0.95 -9.60
N ALA A 108 -7.79 1.69 -8.73
CA ALA A 108 -8.90 2.54 -9.13
C ALA A 108 -8.46 3.63 -10.11
N LEU A 109 -7.38 4.35 -9.78
CA LEU A 109 -6.81 5.39 -10.66
C LEU A 109 -6.36 4.81 -12.01
N GLN A 110 -5.70 3.65 -11.99
CA GLN A 110 -5.27 2.94 -13.21
C GLN A 110 -6.47 2.50 -14.05
N THR A 111 -7.53 1.98 -13.43
CA THR A 111 -8.76 1.55 -14.11
C THR A 111 -9.47 2.74 -14.77
N ILE A 112 -9.54 3.88 -14.09
CA ILE A 112 -10.16 5.11 -14.61
C ILE A 112 -9.38 5.67 -15.79
N ALA A 113 -8.04 5.67 -15.74
CA ALA A 113 -7.21 6.15 -16.83
C ALA A 113 -7.29 5.23 -18.07
N GLY A 114 -7.39 3.91 -17.85
CA GLY A 114 -7.48 2.90 -18.90
C GLY A 114 -6.16 2.18 -19.18
N GLU A 115 -6.21 1.13 -19.99
CA GLU A 115 -5.10 0.18 -20.21
C GLU A 115 -3.91 0.73 -21.00
N ALA A 116 -4.15 1.77 -21.81
CA ALA A 116 -3.14 2.45 -22.62
C ALA A 116 -2.20 3.31 -21.75
N TRP A 117 -2.55 3.54 -20.49
CA TRP A 117 -1.82 4.36 -19.54
C TRP A 117 -1.16 3.51 -18.47
N GLN A 118 -0.05 3.99 -17.92
CA GLN A 118 0.62 3.42 -16.78
C GLN A 118 0.71 4.47 -15.67
N LEU A 119 0.06 4.21 -14.53
CA LEU A 119 0.14 5.08 -13.36
C LEU A 119 1.57 5.13 -12.81
N ARG A 120 2.05 6.34 -12.58
CA ARG A 120 3.29 6.66 -11.88
C ARG A 120 2.99 7.50 -10.64
N SER A 121 3.92 7.50 -9.70
CA SER A 121 3.78 8.26 -8.47
C SER A 121 5.12 8.72 -7.93
N ASP A 122 5.14 9.94 -7.42
CA ASP A 122 6.20 10.46 -6.58
C ASP A 122 5.65 10.64 -5.16
N THR A 123 6.13 9.80 -4.25
CA THR A 123 5.71 9.79 -2.84
C THR A 123 6.30 10.96 -2.05
N LEU A 124 7.43 11.52 -2.47
CA LEU A 124 8.04 12.69 -1.82
C LEU A 124 7.19 13.93 -2.06
N HIS A 125 6.81 14.17 -3.31
CA HIS A 125 5.99 15.33 -3.69
C HIS A 125 4.48 15.06 -3.60
N ARG A 126 4.08 13.82 -3.32
CA ARG A 126 2.69 13.32 -3.31
C ARG A 126 1.95 13.69 -4.60
N VAL A 127 2.57 13.37 -5.72
CA VAL A 127 1.97 13.53 -7.04
C VAL A 127 1.85 12.19 -7.75
N ILE A 128 0.86 12.09 -8.62
CA ILE A 128 0.72 11.01 -9.59
C ILE A 128 0.65 11.59 -11.00
N TRP A 129 1.04 10.80 -11.99
CA TRP A 129 0.89 11.09 -13.42
C TRP A 129 0.77 9.77 -14.19
N PHE A 130 0.49 9.85 -15.48
CA PHE A 130 0.36 8.67 -16.34
C PHE A 130 1.31 8.75 -17.52
N ASP A 131 2.06 7.67 -17.75
CA ASP A 131 2.84 7.49 -18.97
C ASP A 131 2.04 6.65 -19.97
N VAL A 132 2.27 6.83 -21.28
CA VAL A 132 1.75 5.90 -22.27
C VAL A 132 2.43 4.55 -22.10
N LYS A 133 1.66 3.48 -22.05
CA LYS A 133 2.19 2.12 -21.99
C LYS A 133 2.77 1.76 -23.35
N GLU A 134 4.07 1.49 -23.42
CA GLU A 134 4.69 0.95 -24.62
C GLU A 134 4.05 -0.40 -24.96
N THR A 135 3.25 -0.44 -26.03
CA THR A 135 2.70 -1.68 -26.55
C THR A 135 3.82 -2.38 -27.30
N GLN A 136 4.49 -3.33 -26.64
CA GLN A 136 5.43 -4.25 -27.28
C GLN A 136 4.63 -5.15 -28.23
N HIS A 137 4.39 -4.65 -29.45
CA HIS A 137 3.83 -5.45 -30.53
C HIS A 137 4.95 -6.38 -30.99
N SER A 138 5.11 -7.51 -30.29
CA SER A 138 6.02 -8.57 -30.69
C SER A 138 5.66 -9.00 -32.09
N LEU A 139 6.50 -8.64 -33.05
CA LEU A 139 6.58 -9.22 -34.38
C LEU A 139 6.98 -10.70 -34.21
N SER A 140 6.05 -11.53 -33.74
CA SER A 140 6.06 -12.97 -33.95
C SER A 140 5.39 -13.24 -35.30
N LEU A 141 5.98 -12.71 -36.37
CA LEU A 141 5.90 -13.36 -37.67
C LEU A 141 7.19 -14.15 -37.81
N GLN A 142 7.20 -15.34 -37.19
CA GLN A 142 7.97 -16.44 -37.72
C GLN A 142 7.18 -16.98 -38.91
N GLU A 143 7.60 -16.61 -40.12
CA GLU A 143 7.58 -17.49 -41.28
C GLU A 143 9.01 -17.56 -41.84
#